data_AF-A0A355S0L1-F1
#
_entry.id   AF-A0A355S0L1-F1
#
_cell.length_a   1.000
_cell.length_b   1.000
_cell.length_c   1.000
_cell.angle_alpha   90.00
_cell.angle_beta   90.00
_cell.angle_gamma   90.00
#
_symmetry.space_group_name_H-M   'P 1'
#
loop_
_entity.id
_entity.type
_entity.pdbx_description
1 polymer ?
#
loop_
_entity_poly.entity_id
_entity_poly.type
_entity_poly.pdbx_seq_one_letter_code
_entity_poly.pdbx_strand_id
1 'polypeptide(L)' 'NMVKAGIVDPTKVNRSALQNAASVAATFLTTEAVVADIPEKNPTAPPAPGGGMQGMY' A
#
# COMPACT_ATOMS: atom_id res chain seq x y z
N ASN A 1 6.05 17.51 33.07
CA ASN A 1 6.35 16.05 33.07
C ASN A 1 5.12 15.35 32.52
N MET A 2 5.23 14.66 31.39
CA MET A 2 4.09 14.07 30.65
C MET A 2 3.32 13.02 31.46
N VAL A 3 4.03 12.25 32.29
CA VAL A 3 3.42 11.25 33.18
C VAL A 3 2.52 11.92 34.22
N LYS A 4 2.97 13.04 34.81
CA LYS A 4 2.16 13.82 35.76
C LYS A 4 0.93 14.46 35.13
N ALA A 5 0.94 14.66 33.81
CA ALA A 5 -0.19 15.21 33.05
C ALA A 5 -1.16 14.10 32.56
N GLY A 6 -0.90 12.83 32.88
CA GLY A 6 -1.74 11.71 32.44
C GLY A 6 -1.55 11.31 30.97
N ILE A 7 -0.53 11.85 30.29
CA ILE A 7 -0.21 11.51 28.91
C ILE A 7 0.73 10.29 28.94
N VAL A 8 0.15 9.10 28.77
CA VAL A 8 0.86 7.82 28.88
C VAL A 8 0.46 6.93 27.72
N ASP A 9 1.45 6.48 26.95
CA ASP A 9 1.23 5.50 25.89
C ASP A 9 1.58 4.08 26.38
N PRO A 10 0.81 3.05 26.01
CA PRO A 10 1.14 1.69 26.38
C PRO A 10 2.49 1.26 25.79
N THR A 11 3.34 0.61 26.58
CA THR A 11 4.68 0.16 26.16
C THR A 11 4.67 -0.67 24.87
N LYS A 12 3.64 -1.51 24.68
CA LYS A 12 3.48 -2.31 23.46
C LYS A 12 3.28 -1.45 22.22
N VAL A 13 2.54 -0.34 22.33
CA VAL A 13 2.21 0.55 21.19
C VAL A 13 3.48 1.16 20.62
N ASN A 14 4.29 1.83 21.46
CA ASN A 14 5.53 2.49 21.00
C ASN A 14 6.54 1.46 20.49
N ARG A 15 6.66 0.30 21.15
CA ARG A 15 7.53 -0.78 20.69
C ARG A 15 7.11 -1.28 19.30
N SER A 16 5.83 -1.62 19.12
CA SER A 16 5.35 -2.16 17.84
C SER A 16 5.42 -1.12 16.73
N ALA A 17 5.10 0.14 17.02
CA ALA A 17 5.17 1.22 16.04
C ALA A 17 6.62 1.40 15.53
N LEU A 18 7.58 1.45 16.45
CA LEU A 18 8.99 1.60 16.09
C LEU A 18 9.52 0.39 15.30
N GLN A 19 9.20 -0.84 15.75
CA GLN A 19 9.63 -2.05 15.08
C GLN A 19 9.05 -2.17 13.66
N ASN A 20 7.77 -1.86 13.48
CA ASN A 20 7.13 -1.89 12.17
C ASN A 20 7.71 -0.82 11.24
N ALA A 21 7.94 0.39 11.75
CA ALA A 21 8.55 1.47 10.99
C ALA A 21 9.98 1.10 10.55
N ALA A 22 10.79 0.57 11.46
CA ALA A 22 12.15 0.12 11.15
C ALA A 22 12.16 -1.02 10.12
N SER A 23 11.22 -1.96 10.21
CA SER A 23 11.06 -3.05 9.25
C SER A 23 10.80 -2.54 7.83
N VAL A 24 9.81 -1.64 7.67
CA VAL A 24 9.49 -1.05 6.36
C VAL A 24 10.67 -0.22 5.84
N ALA A 25 11.29 0.60 6.69
CA ALA A 25 12.44 1.41 6.31
C ALA A 25 13.62 0.55 5.83
N ALA A 26 13.90 -0.57 6.51
CA ALA A 26 14.96 -1.49 6.10
C ALA A 26 14.69 -2.11 4.71
N THR A 27 13.45 -2.53 4.44
CA THR A 27 13.05 -3.02 3.12
C THR A 27 13.28 -1.96 2.04
N PHE A 28 12.83 -0.71 2.27
CA PHE A 28 13.01 0.36 1.29
C PHE A 28 14.48 0.75 1.07
N LEU A 29 15.28 0.83 2.13
CA LEU A 29 16.70 1.20 2.03
C LEU A 29 17.55 0.16 1.29
N THR A 30 17.13 -1.11 1.31
CA THR A 30 17.84 -2.22 0.64
C THR A 30 17.24 -2.55 -0.73
N THR A 31 16.16 -1.86 -1.13
CA THR A 31 15.52 -2.03 -2.42
C THR A 31 16.08 -0.98 -3.39
N GLU A 32 16.93 -1.41 -4.32
CA GLU A 32 17.60 -0.53 -5.28
C GLU A 32 16.68 0.03 -6.38
N ALA A 33 15.56 -0.63 -6.66
CA ALA A 33 14.61 -0.21 -7.70
C ALA A 33 13.18 -0.63 -7.37
N VAL A 34 12.21 0.20 -7.79
CA VAL A 34 10.78 -0.08 -7.72
C VAL A 34 10.19 0.06 -9.12
N VAL A 35 9.46 -0.95 -9.58
CA VAL A 35 8.76 -0.94 -10.87
C VAL A 35 7.27 -0.71 -10.61
N ALA A 36 6.66 0.21 -11.34
CA ALA A 36 5.24 0.49 -11.31
C ALA A 36 4.65 0.40 -12.71
N ASP A 37 3.42 -0.08 -12.81
CA ASP A 37 2.69 -0.13 -14.08
C ASP A 37 2.32 1.29 -14.55
N ILE A 38 2.37 1.50 -15.86
CA ILE A 38 1.93 2.76 -16.47
C ILE A 38 0.40 2.82 -16.37
N PRO A 39 -0.19 3.92 -15.87
CA PRO A 39 -1.64 4.07 -15.85
C PRO A 39 -2.27 3.86 -17.23
N GLU A 40 -3.22 2.94 -17.33
CA GLU A 40 -3.96 2.73 -18.58
C GLU A 40 -4.85 3.94 -18.89
N LYS A 41 -4.75 4.48 -20.11
CA LYS A 41 -5.63 5.57 -20.56
C LYS A 41 -7.09 5.13 -20.72
N ASN A 42 -7.33 3.85 -20.95
CA ASN A 42 -8.67 3.26 -21.09
C ASN A 42 -8.69 1.94 -20.32
N PRO A 43 -9.19 1.91 -19.07
CA PRO A 43 -9.34 0.64 -18.36
C PRO A 43 -10.21 -0.28 -19.21
N THR A 44 -9.69 -1.48 -19.50
CA THR A 44 -10.41 -2.50 -20.25
C THR A 44 -11.74 -2.76 -19.54
N ALA A 45 -12.85 -2.29 -20.11
CA ALA A 45 -14.17 -2.49 -19.51
C ALA A 45 -14.40 -4.01 -19.37
N PRO A 46 -14.89 -4.49 -18.22
CA PRO A 46 -15.14 -5.91 -18.03
C PRO A 46 -16.03 -6.41 -19.18
N PRO A 47 -15.74 -7.59 -19.77
CA PRO A 47 -16.49 -8.10 -20.89
C PRO A 47 -17.97 -8.16 -20.51
N ALA A 48 -18.79 -7.40 -21.23
CA ALA A 48 -20.23 -7.38 -21.01
C ALA A 48 -20.76 -8.81 -21.26
N PRO A 49 -21.50 -9.41 -20.31
CA PRO A 49 -22.12 -10.71 -20.54
C PRO A 49 -23.19 -10.54 -21.62
N GLY A 50 -22.88 -10.91 -22.89
CA GLY A 50 -23.90 -11.09 -23.93
C GLY A 50 -23.81 -10.27 -25.22
N GLY A 51 -22.63 -9.89 -25.72
CA GLY A 51 -22.47 -9.43 -27.12
C GLY A 51 -21.56 -10.38 -27.88
N GLY A 52 -22.01 -11.31 -28.73
CA GLY A 52 -22.94 -11.06 -29.81
C GLY A 52 -22.20 -10.59 -31.07
N MET A 53 -21.31 -11.43 -31.62
CA MET A 53 -21.10 -11.62 -33.06
C MET A 53 -21.18 -10.38 -33.97
N GLN A 54 -20.31 -9.38 -33.81
CA GLN A 54 -20.19 -8.26 -34.77
C GLN A 54 -18.73 -7.81 -34.90
N GLY A 55 -18.05 -8.30 -35.94
CA GLY A 55 -16.70 -7.84 -36.28
C GLY A 55 -15.83 -8.85 -37.02
N MET A 56 -16.38 -9.47 -38.07
CA MET A 56 -15.58 -10.10 -39.12
C MET A 56 -14.90 -9.00 -39.95
N TYR A 57 -13.64 -8.66 -39.65
CA TYR A 57 -12.53 -8.29 -40.56
C TYR A 57 -11.29 -8.00 -39.72
#